data_AF-A0A4Z0ER34-F1
#
_entry.id   AF-A0A4Z0ER34-F1
#
_cell.length_a   1.000
_cell.length_b   1.000
_cell.length_c   1.000
_cell.angle_alpha   90.00
_cell.angle_beta   90.00
_cell.angle_gamma   90.00
#
_symmetry.space_group_name_H-M   'P 1'
#
loop_
_entity.id
_entity.type
_entity.pdbx_description
1 polymer ?
#
loop_
_entity_poly.entity_id
_entity_poly.type
_entity_poly.pdbx_seq_one_letter_code
_entity_poly.pdbx_strand_id
1 'polypeptide(L)'
;MAAPDTAASIRPATDRPEQLELLAAGDSIGPRPLEASRVGTAQLRAELAEEQTTADTIAGRFLVVKSLSETPRILYRASQHDTVWTELDGLLDHYEHGDQQADVQIRQMNLDGKGRPEVLINFYSAIYGSGGGSTYASDYVFDISSSPPQLLLQASTRFIMEAFPAYAAMHGDTLEADQVEEGFKRSIKLQGHQVLVSPIKAEGRDPESSWREELTQLPAGRYRYQSGRMFRVRE
;
A
#
# COMPACT_ATOMS: atom_id res chain seq x y z
N MET A 1 14.19 -22.12 22.99
CA MET A 1 14.89 -22.57 21.77
C MET A 1 14.11 -22.02 20.59
N ALA A 2 14.56 -20.92 20.00
CA ALA A 2 13.89 -20.28 18.87
C ALA A 2 14.22 -21.06 17.58
N ALA A 3 13.20 -21.42 16.82
CA ALA A 3 13.35 -21.98 15.49
C ALA A 3 13.96 -20.92 14.55
N PRO A 4 14.84 -21.31 13.61
CA PRO A 4 15.44 -20.36 12.69
C PRO A 4 14.37 -19.82 11.74
N ASP A 5 14.32 -18.49 11.70
CA ASP A 5 13.56 -17.67 10.76
C ASP A 5 13.98 -18.07 9.33
N THR A 6 13.12 -18.81 8.62
CA THR A 6 13.30 -19.08 7.19
C THR A 6 12.97 -17.80 6.43
N ALA A 7 13.89 -16.84 6.46
CA ALA A 7 13.95 -15.79 5.47
C ALA A 7 14.05 -16.48 4.10
N ALA A 8 12.96 -16.45 3.33
CA ALA A 8 13.01 -16.80 1.92
C ALA A 8 14.09 -15.91 1.29
N SER A 9 15.27 -16.50 1.08
CA SER A 9 16.42 -15.84 0.49
C SER A 9 16.04 -15.51 -0.94
N ILE A 10 15.75 -14.24 -1.19
CA ILE A 10 15.62 -13.70 -2.54
C ILE A 10 17.02 -13.80 -3.15
N ARG A 11 17.26 -14.86 -3.92
CA ARG A 11 18.57 -15.15 -4.50
C ARG A 11 18.97 -14.02 -5.47
N PRO A 12 20.27 -13.67 -5.53
CA PRO A 12 20.76 -12.71 -6.51
C PRO A 12 20.55 -13.22 -7.95
N ALA A 13 20.39 -12.28 -8.88
CA ALA A 13 20.11 -12.55 -10.29
C ALA A 13 21.09 -13.57 -10.89
N THR A 14 20.56 -14.69 -11.39
CA THR A 14 21.32 -15.69 -12.13
C THR A 14 21.55 -15.24 -13.58
N ASP A 15 22.69 -15.58 -14.19
CA ASP A 15 23.06 -15.30 -15.59
C ASP A 15 22.13 -15.92 -16.67
N ARG A 16 21.04 -16.57 -16.27
CA ARG A 16 20.02 -17.07 -17.19
C ARG A 16 19.03 -15.96 -17.51
N PRO A 17 18.58 -15.82 -18.77
CA PRO A 17 17.53 -14.86 -19.11
C PRO A 17 16.29 -15.16 -18.26
N GLU A 18 15.86 -14.17 -17.48
CA GLU A 18 14.66 -14.26 -16.65
C GLU A 18 13.46 -14.62 -17.55
N GLN A 19 12.75 -15.70 -17.20
CA GLN A 19 11.51 -16.02 -17.89
C GLN A 19 10.39 -15.14 -17.35
N LEU A 20 9.77 -14.36 -18.24
CA LEU A 20 8.67 -13.47 -17.89
C LEU A 20 7.34 -14.12 -18.23
N GLU A 21 6.48 -14.24 -17.22
CA GLU A 21 5.10 -14.65 -17.36
C GLU A 21 4.21 -13.42 -17.36
N LEU A 22 3.50 -13.18 -18.45
CA LEU A 22 2.51 -12.12 -18.51
C LEU A 22 1.36 -12.47 -17.57
N LEU A 23 1.05 -11.55 -16.66
CA LEU A 23 -0.10 -11.69 -15.78
C LEU A 23 -1.35 -11.17 -16.48
N ALA A 24 -2.46 -11.90 -16.34
CA ALA A 24 -3.75 -11.39 -16.77
C ALA A 24 -4.10 -10.16 -15.93
N ALA A 25 -4.61 -9.13 -16.61
CA ALA A 25 -5.17 -7.98 -15.91
C ALA A 25 -6.38 -8.43 -15.08
N GLY A 26 -6.49 -7.92 -13.87
CA GLY A 26 -7.56 -8.22 -12.93
C GLY A 26 -7.58 -7.21 -11.80
N ASP A 27 -8.29 -7.54 -10.72
CA ASP A 27 -8.56 -6.58 -9.64
C ASP A 27 -7.30 -6.14 -8.87
N SER A 28 -6.21 -6.91 -8.97
CA SER A 28 -4.97 -6.67 -8.22
C SER A 28 -3.75 -6.40 -9.11
N ILE A 29 -3.86 -6.61 -10.43
CA ILE A 29 -2.77 -6.45 -11.40
C ILE A 29 -3.29 -5.73 -12.65
N GLY A 30 -2.58 -4.67 -13.04
CA GLY A 30 -2.88 -3.83 -14.19
C GLY A 30 -2.21 -4.25 -15.50
N PRO A 31 -2.27 -3.38 -16.52
CA PRO A 31 -2.55 -1.94 -16.42
C PRO A 31 -4.04 -1.64 -16.30
N ARG A 32 -4.41 -0.88 -15.26
CA ARG A 32 -5.76 -0.29 -15.11
C ARG A 32 -5.64 1.23 -15.13
N PRO A 33 -6.21 1.93 -16.12
CA PRO A 33 -6.31 3.38 -16.09
C PRO A 33 -7.00 3.81 -14.79
N LEU A 34 -6.41 4.77 -14.08
CA LEU A 34 -7.09 5.38 -12.94
C LEU A 34 -8.11 6.40 -13.44
N GLU A 35 -9.21 6.51 -12.70
CA GLU A 35 -10.00 7.73 -12.72
C GLU A 35 -9.12 8.85 -12.17
N ALA A 36 -9.17 9.99 -12.85
CA ALA A 36 -8.28 11.10 -12.57
C ALA A 36 -9.02 12.41 -12.77
N SER A 37 -9.35 13.07 -11.67
CA SER A 37 -9.84 14.43 -11.68
C SER A 37 -8.68 15.44 -11.68
N ARG A 38 -8.98 16.69 -12.09
CA ARG A 38 -8.00 17.77 -12.13
C ARG A 38 -8.41 18.88 -11.17
N VAL A 39 -7.50 19.24 -10.28
CA VAL A 39 -7.71 20.25 -9.24
C VAL A 39 -6.73 21.40 -9.45
N GLY A 40 -7.25 22.63 -9.58
CA GLY A 40 -6.40 23.82 -9.71
C GLY A 40 -5.74 24.18 -8.38
N THR A 41 -4.49 24.67 -8.40
CA THR A 41 -3.77 25.08 -7.17
C THR A 41 -4.50 26.19 -6.40
N ALA A 42 -5.16 27.11 -7.10
CA ALA A 42 -5.95 28.16 -6.45
C ALA A 42 -7.18 27.59 -5.74
N GLN A 43 -7.86 26.64 -6.38
CA GLN A 43 -9.00 25.92 -5.80
C GLN A 43 -8.55 25.12 -4.58
N LEU A 44 -7.49 24.30 -4.72
CA LEU A 44 -6.95 23.50 -3.62
C LEU A 44 -6.52 24.34 -2.42
N ARG A 45 -5.95 25.54 -2.65
CA ARG A 45 -5.62 26.47 -1.56
C ARG A 45 -6.84 27.01 -0.84
N ALA A 46 -7.94 27.24 -1.55
CA ALA A 46 -9.19 27.66 -0.93
C ALA A 46 -9.79 26.51 -0.09
N GLU A 47 -9.84 25.29 -0.65
CA GLU A 47 -10.28 24.08 0.06
C GLU A 47 -9.50 23.86 1.36
N LEU A 48 -8.16 23.92 1.29
CA LEU A 48 -7.29 23.74 2.45
C LEU A 48 -7.38 24.86 3.50
N ALA A 49 -7.96 26.01 3.16
CA ALA A 49 -8.14 27.13 4.09
C ALA A 49 -9.45 27.06 4.88
N GLU A 50 -10.45 26.33 4.36
CA GLU A 50 -11.81 26.29 4.92
C GLU A 50 -12.02 25.11 5.88
N GLU A 51 -11.18 24.06 5.79
CA GLU A 51 -11.39 22.81 6.51
C GLU A 51 -10.35 22.53 7.60
N GLN A 52 -10.66 21.60 8.51
CA GLN A 52 -9.69 20.96 9.40
C GLN A 52 -8.81 19.96 8.61
N THR A 53 -8.31 20.39 7.46
CA THR A 53 -7.47 19.58 6.58
C THR A 53 -6.00 19.85 6.88
N THR A 54 -5.22 18.78 6.81
CA THR A 54 -3.77 18.85 6.81
C THR A 54 -3.26 18.39 5.45
N ALA A 55 -2.20 19.03 4.97
CA ALA A 55 -1.65 18.72 3.65
C ALA A 55 -0.13 18.55 3.73
N ASP A 56 0.32 17.34 3.42
CA ASP A 56 1.73 16.98 3.43
C ASP A 56 2.27 16.87 2.00
N THR A 57 3.28 17.67 1.69
CA THR A 57 3.97 17.57 0.39
C THR A 57 5.06 16.52 0.46
N ILE A 58 4.96 15.47 -0.36
CA ILE A 58 5.92 14.36 -0.40
C ILE A 58 6.68 14.40 -1.73
N ALA A 59 8.01 14.34 -1.65
CA ALA A 59 8.92 14.40 -2.81
C ALA A 59 8.68 15.60 -3.77
N GLY A 60 8.06 16.68 -3.28
CA GLY A 60 7.79 17.92 -4.02
C GLY A 60 6.75 17.84 -5.15
N ARG A 61 6.24 16.64 -5.45
CA ARG A 61 5.31 16.38 -6.58
C ARG A 61 4.03 15.67 -6.16
N PHE A 62 3.99 15.16 -4.94
CA PHE A 62 2.82 14.55 -4.34
C PHE A 62 2.32 15.45 -3.22
N LEU A 63 1.01 15.55 -3.11
CA LEU A 63 0.34 16.17 -1.98
C LEU A 63 -0.64 15.15 -1.42
N VAL A 64 -0.51 14.86 -0.14
CA VAL A 64 -1.48 14.05 0.61
C VAL A 64 -2.33 15.01 1.41
N VAL A 65 -3.62 15.07 1.12
CA VAL A 65 -4.58 15.87 1.87
C VAL A 65 -5.36 14.94 2.78
N LYS A 66 -5.32 15.21 4.08
CA LYS A 66 -6.01 14.43 5.11
C LYS A 66 -7.06 15.31 5.76
N SER A 67 -8.29 14.82 5.82
CA SER A 67 -9.39 15.40 6.60
C SER A 67 -9.77 14.42 7.71
N LEU A 68 -10.37 14.89 8.80
CA LEU A 68 -10.79 14.02 9.91
C LEU A 68 -11.94 13.08 9.54
N SER A 69 -12.78 13.48 8.59
CA SER A 69 -14.00 12.76 8.22
C SER A 69 -14.00 12.22 6.80
N GLU A 70 -12.91 12.40 6.07
CA GLU A 70 -12.81 11.98 4.67
C GLU A 70 -11.58 11.13 4.42
N THR A 71 -11.72 10.23 3.44
CA THR A 71 -10.63 9.42 2.93
C THR A 71 -9.48 10.30 2.42
N PRO A 72 -8.21 10.01 2.76
CA PRO A 72 -7.08 10.80 2.30
C PRO A 72 -7.03 10.95 0.78
N ARG A 73 -6.90 12.17 0.29
CA ARG A 73 -6.77 12.46 -1.14
C ARG A 73 -5.29 12.49 -1.51
N ILE A 74 -4.93 11.82 -2.61
CA ILE A 74 -3.58 11.88 -3.17
C ILE A 74 -3.59 12.63 -4.48
N LEU A 75 -2.85 13.73 -4.50
CA LEU A 75 -2.69 14.56 -5.66
C LEU A 75 -1.25 14.50 -6.18
N TYR A 76 -1.11 14.46 -7.50
CA TYR A 76 0.17 14.43 -8.21
C TYR A 76 0.26 15.58 -9.21
N ARG A 77 1.47 16.12 -9.38
CA ARG A 77 1.80 17.03 -10.48
C ARG A 77 3.06 16.59 -11.20
N ALA A 78 3.04 16.69 -12.53
CA ALA A 78 4.14 16.26 -13.38
C ALA A 78 5.40 17.14 -13.20
N SER A 79 5.20 18.44 -12.99
CA SER A 79 6.24 19.43 -12.71
C SER A 79 5.91 20.24 -11.46
N GLN A 80 6.94 20.72 -10.76
CA GLN A 80 6.76 21.60 -9.59
C GLN A 80 6.16 22.97 -9.94
N HIS A 81 6.22 23.35 -11.21
CA HIS A 81 5.64 24.60 -11.72
C HIS A 81 4.21 24.44 -12.25
N ASP A 82 3.72 23.20 -12.35
CA ASP A 82 2.34 22.98 -12.78
C ASP A 82 1.38 23.53 -11.72
N THR A 83 0.37 24.24 -12.22
CA THR A 83 -0.70 24.82 -11.39
C THR A 83 -1.91 23.90 -11.28
N VAL A 84 -1.89 22.76 -11.97
CA VAL A 84 -2.95 21.75 -11.95
C VAL A 84 -2.40 20.48 -11.34
N TRP A 85 -3.17 19.95 -10.40
CA TRP A 85 -2.94 18.67 -9.76
C TRP A 85 -3.86 17.63 -10.39
N THR A 86 -3.34 16.41 -10.55
CA THR A 86 -4.11 15.22 -10.90
C THR A 86 -4.39 14.46 -9.63
N GLU A 87 -5.67 14.32 -9.28
CA GLU A 87 -6.08 13.46 -8.18
C GLU A 87 -6.05 12.01 -8.64
N LEU A 88 -5.55 11.12 -7.77
CA LEU A 88 -5.52 9.69 -8.02
C LEU A 88 -6.76 9.08 -7.35
N ASP A 89 -7.88 9.08 -8.06
CA ASP A 89 -9.20 8.71 -7.54
C ASP A 89 -9.36 7.17 -7.46
N GLY A 90 -10.31 6.70 -6.63
CA GLY A 90 -10.71 5.29 -6.53
C GLY A 90 -9.70 4.36 -5.85
N LEU A 91 -8.63 4.91 -5.26
CA LEU A 91 -7.60 4.10 -4.60
C LEU A 91 -8.08 3.53 -3.27
N LEU A 92 -8.94 4.26 -2.58
CA LEU A 92 -9.24 4.06 -1.17
C LEU A 92 -10.72 3.74 -0.92
N ASP A 93 -11.41 3.21 -1.92
CA ASP A 93 -12.83 2.86 -1.79
C ASP A 93 -13.08 1.76 -0.74
N HIS A 94 -12.03 1.04 -0.34
CA HIS A 94 -12.05 0.06 0.77
C HIS A 94 -11.71 0.65 2.14
N TYR A 95 -11.62 1.98 2.26
CA TYR A 95 -11.34 2.66 3.52
C TYR A 95 -12.62 2.76 4.36
N GLU A 96 -12.76 1.90 5.37
CA GLU A 96 -13.86 2.02 6.33
C GLU A 96 -13.74 3.35 7.09
N HIS A 97 -14.85 4.05 7.31
CA HIS A 97 -14.85 5.38 7.94
C HIS A 97 -14.79 5.25 9.47
N GLY A 98 -13.91 6.01 10.13
CA GLY A 98 -13.81 6.12 11.59
C GLY A 98 -12.73 7.13 12.00
N ASP A 99 -12.53 7.37 13.31
CA ASP A 99 -11.48 8.25 13.92
C ASP A 99 -10.04 7.74 13.64
N GLN A 100 -9.73 7.55 12.36
CA GLN A 100 -8.59 6.78 11.87
C GLN A 100 -7.42 7.71 11.56
N GLN A 101 -6.25 7.36 12.05
CA GLN A 101 -5.00 7.93 11.58
C GLN A 101 -4.57 7.15 10.33
N ALA A 102 -4.81 7.74 9.14
CA ALA A 102 -4.19 7.25 7.93
C ALA A 102 -2.74 7.74 7.83
N ASP A 103 -1.80 6.80 7.76
CA ASP A 103 -0.43 7.10 7.37
C ASP A 103 -0.19 6.74 5.90
N VAL A 104 0.49 7.62 5.18
CA VAL A 104 0.71 7.50 3.74
C VAL A 104 2.19 7.60 3.45
N GLN A 105 2.77 6.54 2.92
CA GLN A 105 4.17 6.54 2.51
C GLN A 105 4.27 6.42 1.00
N ILE A 106 5.09 7.29 0.39
CA ILE A 106 5.30 7.30 -1.05
C ILE A 106 6.77 7.00 -1.35
N ARG A 107 7.01 6.03 -2.22
CA ARG A 107 8.34 5.68 -2.74
C ARG A 107 8.32 5.73 -4.25
N GLN A 108 9.43 6.13 -4.86
CA GLN A 108 9.57 6.26 -6.31
C GLN A 108 10.73 5.40 -6.80
N MET A 109 10.55 4.71 -7.92
CA MET A 109 11.60 3.91 -8.56
C MET A 109 11.34 3.81 -10.06
N ASN A 110 12.40 3.81 -10.86
CA ASN A 110 12.29 3.60 -12.31
C ASN A 110 12.33 2.08 -12.62
N LEU A 111 11.16 1.46 -12.67
CA LEU A 111 10.98 0.02 -12.81
C LEU A 111 11.21 -0.46 -14.24
N ASP A 112 10.81 0.28 -15.26
CA ASP A 112 11.01 -0.12 -16.67
C ASP A 112 12.37 0.32 -17.24
N GLY A 113 13.14 1.11 -16.47
CA GLY A 113 14.42 1.68 -16.86
C GLY A 113 14.29 2.86 -17.83
N LYS A 114 13.09 3.42 -18.02
CA LYS A 114 12.78 4.48 -18.98
C LYS A 114 11.96 5.58 -18.32
N GLY A 115 12.16 6.83 -18.75
CA GLY A 115 11.23 7.90 -18.40
C GLY A 115 11.12 8.24 -16.91
N ARG A 116 9.87 8.40 -16.43
CA ARG A 116 9.53 8.87 -15.08
C ARG A 116 9.41 7.68 -14.13
N PRO A 117 9.68 7.85 -12.83
CA PRO A 117 9.59 6.75 -11.88
C PRO A 117 8.14 6.29 -11.68
N GLU A 118 7.95 4.99 -11.57
CA GLU A 118 6.77 4.40 -10.94
C GLU A 118 6.76 4.69 -9.45
N VAL A 119 5.56 4.64 -8.88
CA VAL A 119 5.31 5.08 -7.51
C VAL A 119 4.68 3.95 -6.73
N LEU A 120 5.27 3.60 -5.58
CA LEU A 120 4.63 2.77 -4.56
C LEU A 120 4.04 3.70 -3.52
N ILE A 121 2.73 3.59 -3.32
CA ILE A 121 2.01 4.25 -2.23
C ILE A 121 1.56 3.16 -1.26
N ASN A 122 1.99 3.29 -0.01
CA ASN A 122 1.52 2.49 1.10
C ASN A 122 0.53 3.32 1.91
N PHE A 123 -0.63 2.74 2.17
CA PHE A 123 -1.61 3.25 3.11
C PHE A 123 -1.66 2.34 4.31
N TYR A 124 -1.64 2.96 5.48
CA TYR A 124 -1.82 2.28 6.76
C TYR A 124 -2.96 2.97 7.51
N SER A 125 -3.88 2.18 8.04
CA SER A 125 -4.96 2.67 8.90
C SER A 125 -5.05 1.82 10.16
N ALA A 126 -5.50 2.46 11.24
CA ALA A 126 -5.76 1.80 12.51
C ALA A 126 -7.08 2.33 13.10
N ILE A 127 -7.90 1.42 13.60
CA ILE A 127 -9.15 1.70 14.32
C ILE A 127 -8.98 1.17 15.73
N TYR A 128 -9.15 2.02 16.74
CA TYR A 128 -8.99 1.63 18.15
C TYR A 128 -10.26 1.91 18.96
N GLY A 129 -10.53 1.03 19.91
CA GLY A 129 -11.52 1.17 20.98
C GLY A 129 -10.89 0.84 22.33
N SER A 130 -11.70 0.85 23.39
CA SER A 130 -11.18 0.74 24.77
C SER A 130 -10.37 -0.54 25.04
N GLY A 131 -10.73 -1.66 24.40
CA GLY A 131 -10.10 -2.96 24.63
C GLY A 131 -9.13 -3.47 23.56
N GLY A 132 -8.97 -2.74 22.46
CA GLY A 132 -8.20 -3.21 21.32
C GLY A 132 -8.51 -2.44 20.03
N GLY A 133 -8.14 -3.02 18.91
CA GLY A 133 -8.37 -2.42 17.60
C GLY A 133 -8.02 -3.31 16.44
N SER A 134 -7.97 -2.71 15.26
CA SER A 134 -7.64 -3.38 14.01
C SER A 134 -6.74 -2.48 13.19
N THR A 135 -5.69 -3.05 12.58
CA THR A 135 -4.79 -2.36 11.68
C THR A 135 -4.84 -2.96 10.29
N TYR A 136 -4.92 -2.07 9.31
CA TYR A 136 -5.07 -2.38 7.89
C TYR A 136 -3.94 -1.72 7.12
N ALA A 137 -3.45 -2.39 6.07
CA ALA A 137 -2.54 -1.74 5.14
C ALA A 137 -2.79 -2.20 3.71
N SER A 138 -2.59 -1.28 2.77
CA SER A 138 -2.70 -1.54 1.34
C SER A 138 -1.57 -0.87 0.58
N ASP A 139 -1.02 -1.58 -0.40
CA ASP A 139 0.08 -1.14 -1.25
C ASP A 139 -0.39 -1.02 -2.70
N TYR A 140 -0.02 0.08 -3.35
CA TYR A 140 -0.40 0.40 -4.72
C TYR A 140 0.84 0.82 -5.51
N VAL A 141 1.04 0.21 -6.68
CA VAL A 141 2.12 0.58 -7.61
C VAL A 141 1.52 1.22 -8.85
N PHE A 142 2.00 2.41 -9.20
CA PHE A 142 1.50 3.22 -10.31
C PHE A 142 2.55 3.53 -11.35
N ASP A 143 2.13 3.56 -12.61
CA ASP A 143 2.81 4.31 -13.66
C ASP A 143 2.18 5.70 -13.82
N ILE A 144 2.88 6.72 -13.30
CA ILE A 144 2.51 8.14 -13.40
C ILE A 144 3.05 8.84 -14.66
N SER A 145 3.76 8.11 -15.52
CA SER A 145 4.24 8.58 -16.82
C SER A 145 3.15 8.52 -17.88
N SER A 146 2.20 7.59 -17.71
CA SER A 146 1.01 7.46 -18.54
C SER A 146 -0.02 8.57 -18.28
N SER A 147 -0.84 8.85 -19.29
CA SER A 147 -1.96 9.80 -19.20
C SER A 147 -3.22 9.16 -19.78
N PRO A 148 -4.20 8.75 -18.95
CA PRO A 148 -4.21 8.87 -17.49
C PRO A 148 -3.16 7.97 -16.81
N PRO A 149 -2.74 8.28 -15.56
CA PRO A 149 -1.93 7.37 -14.75
C PRO A 149 -2.54 5.98 -14.67
N GLN A 150 -1.70 4.95 -14.56
CA GLN A 150 -2.12 3.56 -14.54
C GLN A 150 -1.77 2.89 -13.23
N LEU A 151 -2.73 2.20 -12.63
CA LEU A 151 -2.52 1.26 -11.55
C LEU A 151 -1.95 -0.04 -12.12
N LEU A 152 -0.74 -0.38 -11.69
CA LEU A 152 0.00 -1.57 -12.11
C LEU A 152 -0.21 -2.74 -11.17
N LEU A 153 -0.31 -2.48 -9.87
CA LEU A 153 -0.49 -3.50 -8.83
C LEU A 153 -1.20 -2.88 -7.64
N GLN A 154 -2.17 -3.60 -7.07
CA GLN A 154 -2.85 -3.27 -5.82
C GLN A 154 -2.89 -4.51 -4.92
N ALA A 155 -2.65 -4.33 -3.63
CA ALA A 155 -2.77 -5.42 -2.68
C ALA A 155 -3.06 -4.91 -1.26
N SER A 156 -4.08 -5.48 -0.61
CA SER A 156 -4.21 -5.44 0.85
C SER A 156 -3.07 -6.26 1.45
N THR A 157 -2.22 -5.64 2.26
CA THR A 157 -0.97 -6.24 2.77
C THR A 157 -0.95 -6.45 4.28
N ARG A 158 -1.93 -5.94 5.03
CA ARG A 158 -2.06 -6.18 6.47
C ARG A 158 -3.52 -6.20 6.90
N PHE A 159 -3.85 -7.16 7.76
CA PHE A 159 -5.05 -7.19 8.59
C PHE A 159 -4.62 -7.81 9.93
N ILE A 160 -4.57 -7.00 10.99
CA ILE A 160 -4.15 -7.43 12.33
C ILE A 160 -5.18 -6.92 13.33
N MET A 161 -5.71 -7.82 14.15
CA MET A 161 -6.48 -7.50 15.34
C MET A 161 -5.51 -7.31 16.50
N GLU A 162 -5.75 -6.28 17.29
CA GLU A 162 -4.92 -5.91 18.43
C GLU A 162 -5.77 -5.91 19.71
N ALA A 163 -5.25 -6.48 20.79
CA ALA A 163 -5.87 -6.45 22.11
C ALA A 163 -4.96 -5.73 23.09
N PHE A 164 -5.52 -4.82 23.90
CA PHE A 164 -4.71 -3.96 24.76
C PHE A 164 -4.47 -4.59 26.14
N PRO A 165 -3.22 -4.94 26.52
CA PRO A 165 -2.95 -5.65 27.77
C PRO A 165 -3.39 -4.88 29.02
N ALA A 166 -3.24 -3.55 28.99
CA ALA A 166 -3.66 -2.69 30.11
C ALA A 166 -5.16 -2.74 30.36
N TYR A 167 -5.96 -2.79 29.29
CA TYR A 167 -7.41 -2.91 29.41
C TYR A 167 -7.83 -4.29 29.92
N ALA A 168 -7.24 -5.36 29.39
CA ALA A 168 -7.46 -6.72 29.89
C ALA A 168 -7.15 -6.83 31.40
N ALA A 169 -6.03 -6.25 31.84
CA ALA A 169 -5.64 -6.23 33.25
C ALA A 169 -6.64 -5.47 34.15
N MET A 170 -7.25 -4.38 33.67
CA MET A 170 -8.32 -3.67 34.39
C MET A 170 -9.56 -4.53 34.64
N HIS A 171 -9.78 -5.56 33.81
CA HIS A 171 -10.88 -6.51 33.93
C HIS A 171 -10.48 -7.85 34.58
N GLY A 172 -9.24 -7.96 35.08
CA GLY A 172 -8.74 -9.15 35.78
C GLY A 172 -8.21 -10.24 34.85
N ASP A 173 -8.03 -9.94 33.56
CA ASP A 173 -7.47 -10.86 32.57
C ASP A 173 -5.97 -10.60 32.34
N THR A 174 -5.26 -11.61 31.83
CA THR A 174 -3.86 -11.48 31.39
C THR A 174 -3.75 -12.06 29.99
N LEU A 175 -3.22 -11.25 29.06
CA LEU A 175 -2.97 -11.67 27.68
C LEU A 175 -1.55 -12.22 27.57
N GLU A 176 -1.43 -13.37 26.92
CA GLU A 176 -0.16 -13.86 26.42
C GLU A 176 0.33 -13.01 25.24
N ALA A 177 1.63 -13.00 24.97
CA ALA A 177 2.22 -12.15 23.93
C ALA A 177 1.62 -12.39 22.52
N ASP A 178 1.23 -13.63 22.23
CA ASP A 178 0.61 -14.04 20.96
C ASP A 178 -0.89 -13.73 20.88
N GLN A 179 -1.48 -13.17 21.93
CA GLN A 179 -2.87 -12.69 21.99
C GLN A 179 -2.96 -11.16 21.87
N VAL A 180 -1.82 -10.46 21.86
CA VAL A 180 -1.78 -9.00 21.75
C VAL A 180 -1.99 -8.55 20.31
N GLU A 181 -1.40 -9.26 19.35
CA GLU A 181 -1.56 -9.02 17.92
C GLU A 181 -1.82 -10.36 17.22
N GLU A 182 -2.91 -10.44 16.46
CA GLU A 182 -3.26 -11.63 15.69
C GLU A 182 -3.75 -11.27 14.29
N GLY A 183 -3.28 -11.98 13.27
CA GLY A 183 -3.75 -11.83 11.90
C GLY A 183 -2.65 -12.09 10.87
N PHE A 184 -2.68 -11.34 9.76
CA PHE A 184 -1.79 -11.61 8.63
C PHE A 184 -1.17 -10.34 8.07
N LYS A 185 0.09 -10.47 7.64
CA LYS A 185 0.80 -9.40 6.94
C LYS A 185 1.70 -9.92 5.83
N ARG A 186 2.00 -9.04 4.88
CA ARG A 186 3.08 -9.18 3.91
C ARG A 186 3.66 -7.79 3.60
N SER A 187 4.70 -7.75 2.79
CA SER A 187 5.31 -6.52 2.33
C SER A 187 5.41 -6.48 0.82
N ILE A 188 5.20 -5.30 0.26
CA ILE A 188 5.53 -4.98 -1.13
C ILE A 188 6.66 -3.95 -1.14
N LYS A 189 7.67 -4.18 -1.97
CA LYS A 189 8.85 -3.30 -2.05
C LYS A 189 9.23 -3.07 -3.50
N LEU A 190 9.68 -1.86 -3.80
CA LEU A 190 10.40 -1.56 -5.03
C LEU A 190 11.89 -1.85 -4.83
N GLN A 191 12.48 -2.70 -5.66
CA GLN A 191 13.93 -2.98 -5.64
C GLN A 191 14.48 -3.09 -7.07
N GLY A 192 15.39 -2.19 -7.43
CA GLY A 192 15.98 -2.14 -8.77
C GLY A 192 14.91 -1.88 -9.83
N HIS A 193 14.68 -2.87 -10.69
CA HIS A 193 13.67 -2.81 -11.76
C HIS A 193 12.48 -3.74 -11.49
N GLN A 194 12.26 -4.08 -10.20
CA GLN A 194 11.31 -5.10 -9.80
C GLN A 194 10.44 -4.62 -8.63
N VAL A 195 9.23 -5.16 -8.60
CA VAL A 195 8.35 -5.16 -7.44
C VAL A 195 8.48 -6.51 -6.76
N LEU A 196 8.82 -6.50 -5.48
CA LEU A 196 8.93 -7.70 -4.66
C LEU A 196 7.68 -7.85 -3.80
N VAL A 197 7.01 -8.98 -3.93
CA VAL A 197 5.86 -9.36 -3.11
C VAL A 197 6.30 -10.47 -2.18
N SER A 198 6.32 -10.22 -0.87
CA SER A 198 6.67 -11.26 0.10
C SER A 198 5.50 -12.24 0.31
N PRO A 199 5.77 -13.46 0.81
CA PRO A 199 4.71 -14.35 1.30
C PRO A 199 3.86 -13.67 2.37
N ILE A 200 2.60 -14.09 2.45
CA ILE A 200 1.74 -13.79 3.59
C ILE A 200 2.27 -14.56 4.80
N LYS A 201 2.45 -13.86 5.91
CA LYS A 201 2.87 -14.40 7.20
C LYS A 201 1.74 -14.18 8.20
N ALA A 202 1.50 -15.20 9.02
CA ALA A 202 0.66 -15.08 10.20
C ALA A 202 1.42 -14.34 11.32
N GLU A 203 0.68 -13.61 12.12
CA GLU A 203 1.09 -13.00 13.39
C GLU A 203 0.13 -13.50 14.46
N GLY A 204 0.64 -13.78 15.66
CA GLY A 204 -0.18 -14.32 16.76
C GLY A 204 -0.37 -15.84 16.71
N ARG A 205 -1.45 -16.31 17.34
CA ARG A 205 -1.64 -17.71 17.71
C ARG A 205 -2.28 -18.58 16.63
N ASP A 206 -3.20 -18.03 15.81
CA ASP A 206 -3.91 -18.80 14.78
C ASP A 206 -3.42 -18.53 13.35
N PRO A 207 -2.47 -19.33 12.82
CA PRO A 207 -1.98 -19.18 11.45
C PRO A 207 -2.95 -19.69 10.39
N GLU A 208 -4.02 -20.39 10.77
CA GLU A 208 -5.03 -20.97 9.87
C GLU A 208 -6.36 -20.18 9.91
N SER A 209 -6.38 -19.03 10.61
CA SER A 209 -7.53 -18.14 10.66
C SER A 209 -7.99 -17.72 9.26
N SER A 210 -9.32 -17.63 9.09
CA SER A 210 -9.95 -17.17 7.85
C SER A 210 -9.58 -15.72 7.50
N TRP A 211 -9.02 -14.95 8.46
CA TRP A 211 -8.55 -13.58 8.22
C TRP A 211 -7.44 -13.50 7.17
N ARG A 212 -6.81 -14.63 6.80
CA ARG A 212 -5.88 -14.68 5.68
C ARG A 212 -6.52 -14.24 4.37
N GLU A 213 -7.84 -14.47 4.22
CA GLU A 213 -8.61 -14.14 3.02
C GLU A 213 -8.85 -12.62 2.88
N GLU A 214 -8.69 -11.85 3.97
CA GLU A 214 -8.77 -10.38 3.96
C GLU A 214 -7.59 -9.74 3.19
N LEU A 215 -6.46 -10.46 3.07
CA LEU A 215 -5.35 -10.03 2.24
C LEU A 215 -5.59 -10.45 0.78
N THR A 216 -5.23 -9.59 -0.17
CA THR A 216 -5.32 -9.93 -1.60
C THR A 216 -4.52 -11.20 -1.90
N GLN A 217 -5.06 -12.18 -2.63
CA GLN A 217 -4.36 -13.44 -2.90
C GLN A 217 -3.32 -13.34 -4.05
N LEU A 218 -2.52 -12.26 -4.05
CA LEU A 218 -1.41 -12.07 -4.97
C LEU A 218 -0.24 -13.01 -4.61
N PRO A 219 0.27 -13.83 -5.55
CA PRO A 219 1.38 -14.74 -5.27
C PRO A 219 2.64 -14.03 -4.79
N ALA A 220 3.41 -14.68 -3.92
CA ALA A 220 4.73 -14.19 -3.58
C ALA A 220 5.69 -14.32 -4.78
N GLY A 221 6.64 -13.40 -4.88
CA GLY A 221 7.71 -13.48 -5.87
C GLY A 221 8.17 -12.13 -6.38
N ARG A 222 8.87 -12.19 -7.51
CA ARG A 222 9.46 -11.04 -8.20
C ARG A 222 8.57 -10.69 -9.38
N TYR A 223 8.27 -9.40 -9.50
CA TYR A 223 7.44 -8.85 -10.56
C TYR A 223 8.22 -7.78 -11.29
N ARG A 224 8.07 -7.72 -12.61
CA ARG A 224 8.76 -6.77 -13.47
C ARG A 224 7.75 -5.95 -14.25
N TYR A 225 7.93 -4.64 -14.22
CA TYR A 225 7.19 -3.74 -15.09
C TYR A 225 7.94 -3.57 -16.41
N GLN A 226 7.26 -3.76 -17.54
CA GLN A 226 7.83 -3.57 -18.86
C GLN A 226 6.74 -3.20 -19.85
N SER A 227 6.94 -2.09 -20.58
CA SER A 227 6.08 -1.68 -21.70
C SER A 227 4.60 -1.58 -21.32
N GLY A 228 4.27 -0.93 -20.20
CA GLY A 228 2.86 -0.79 -19.79
C GLY A 228 2.27 -2.00 -19.07
N ARG A 229 3.04 -3.05 -18.78
CA ARG A 229 2.50 -4.31 -18.23
C ARG A 229 3.36 -4.89 -17.11
N MET A 230 2.69 -5.58 -16.19
CA MET A 230 3.33 -6.35 -15.12
C MET A 230 3.52 -7.81 -15.54
N PHE A 231 4.72 -8.31 -15.30
CA PHE A 231 5.11 -9.70 -15.52
C PHE A 231 5.56 -10.31 -14.21
N ARG A 232 5.26 -11.59 -13.99
CA ARG A 232 5.91 -12.37 -12.93
C ARG A 232 7.21 -12.94 -13.48
N VAL A 233 8.28 -12.80 -12.71
CA VAL A 233 9.57 -13.43 -13.02
C VAL A 233 9.51 -14.87 -12.52
N ARG A 234 9.67 -15.84 -13.42
CA ARG A 234 9.77 -17.26 -13.09
C ARG A 234 11.21 -17.63 -12.74
N GLU A 235 11.36 -18.50 -11.75
CA GLU A 235 12.63 -19.06 -11.29
C GLU A 235 12.89 -20.44 -11.89
#